data_AF-A0A1B9J2C6-F1
#
_entry.id   AF-A0A1B9J2C6-F1
#
_cell.length_a   1.000
_cell.length_b   1.000
_cell.length_c   1.000
_cell.angle_alpha   90.00
_cell.angle_beta   90.00
_cell.angle_gamma   90.00
#
_symmetry.space_group_name_H-M   'P 1'
#
loop_
_entity.id
_entity.type
_entity.pdbx_description
1 polymer ?
#
loop_
_entity_poly.entity_id
_entity_poly.type
_entity_poly.pdbx_seq_one_letter_code
_entity_poly.pdbx_strand_id
1 'polypeptide(L)'
;MALHLPRIPLSPVLAKLPPLHLKNPTDYNLAFGTLGLIILVLTAPHTGGWRLLRLGVIAPLCIGVFGYLILCTEDEHDFNQWGVATLMGSFIMRIWEFFIFFPPEENCHRLLPRSQVHPTPSSNGHLDAKKSDSSTHQPKKTDDEVLIPEPIPPPFTLAKFYWSFSLWFSYRGIGWNTTCPLSPSSRQHPYIRQSSRKHFAFVQMRKWIISYLVDDFFRSIRNIYSAQFFSGLPGAIPYTHLSQFERGLNSTAVVVRIYFSLVNSHIAMSIICVIIGGILGWETEMFAPWGWPPLFGDLGELWKYPGLSTLWSRTWQGYNRRWLYVLGWIGIGENILGLTHTGISSHPTIPPVPKSQTLSNGNGASSPSNPSGQITPSHPLPTSPLPPIDPHPNSPRSIRRKMSTRLMVQNLIKSFITFLLSGLSHDIGSLALILKNHRHQEIYLSDVLRLTPFFIVQPFALAFEALIKTHWRTWKANHHPTWSKHREGRGGERGNEPGWLVLTERLVGFIWTWTWLGYTARFFVEGTAQLGAFRRDGGRELFWTFWGGVIWGKWYI
;
A
#
# COMPACT_ATOMS: atom_id res chain seq x y z
N MET A 1 -18.25 -14.52 -20.01
CA MET A 1 -17.43 -15.73 -20.15
C MET A 1 -17.16 -16.25 -18.75
N ALA A 2 -17.92 -17.26 -18.31
CA ALA A 2 -17.67 -17.90 -17.02
C ALA A 2 -16.51 -18.88 -17.22
N LEU A 3 -15.39 -18.65 -16.55
CA LEU A 3 -14.34 -19.66 -16.48
C LEU A 3 -14.89 -20.81 -15.64
N HIS A 4 -15.08 -21.98 -16.25
CA HIS A 4 -15.40 -23.21 -15.51
C HIS A 4 -14.16 -23.61 -14.70
N LEU A 5 -14.02 -23.02 -13.50
CA LEU A 5 -13.00 -23.42 -12.55
C LEU A 5 -13.28 -24.87 -12.09
N PRO A 6 -12.23 -25.68 -11.86
CA PRO A 6 -12.41 -27.03 -11.34
C PRO A 6 -13.15 -26.98 -10.01
N ARG A 7 -14.21 -27.80 -9.89
CA ARG A 7 -14.98 -27.98 -8.66
C ARG A 7 -14.21 -28.89 -7.72
N ILE A 8 -13.24 -28.32 -7.02
CA ILE A 8 -12.49 -29.02 -5.98
C ILE A 8 -13.24 -28.84 -4.66
N PRO A 9 -13.83 -29.90 -4.07
CA PRO A 9 -14.56 -29.79 -2.82
C PRO A 9 -13.57 -29.52 -1.67
N LEU A 10 -13.88 -28.52 -0.85
CA LEU A 10 -13.09 -28.16 0.33
C LEU A 10 -13.63 -28.83 1.61
N SER A 11 -14.85 -29.38 1.57
CA SER A 11 -15.51 -30.03 2.69
C SER A 11 -14.62 -31.06 3.44
N PRO A 12 -13.83 -31.93 2.77
CA PRO A 12 -12.98 -32.89 3.48
C PRO A 12 -11.87 -32.24 4.33
N VAL A 13 -11.39 -31.06 3.91
CA VAL A 13 -10.36 -30.30 4.63
C VAL A 13 -11.02 -29.47 5.73
N LEU A 14 -12.12 -28.80 5.42
CA LEU A 14 -12.84 -27.93 6.35
C LEU A 14 -13.49 -28.71 7.50
N ALA A 15 -13.91 -29.96 7.28
CA ALA A 15 -14.46 -30.82 8.32
C ALA A 15 -13.43 -31.21 9.40
N LYS A 16 -12.13 -31.00 9.16
CA LYS A 16 -11.07 -31.23 10.15
C LYS A 16 -10.82 -30.02 11.05
N LEU A 17 -11.43 -28.87 10.74
CA LEU A 17 -11.28 -27.67 11.53
C LEU A 17 -12.14 -27.76 12.81
N PRO A 18 -11.69 -27.13 13.91
CA PRO A 18 -12.56 -26.90 15.06
C PRO A 18 -13.88 -26.22 14.65
N PRO A 19 -14.98 -26.45 15.40
CA PRO A 19 -16.24 -25.77 15.14
C PRO A 19 -16.07 -24.26 15.24
N LEU A 20 -16.74 -23.54 14.34
CA LEU A 20 -16.81 -22.08 14.38
C LEU A 20 -17.48 -21.62 15.68
N HIS A 21 -16.90 -20.64 16.36
CA HIS A 21 -17.43 -20.04 17.58
C HIS A 21 -17.40 -18.51 17.53
N LEU A 22 -18.33 -17.86 18.24
CA LEU A 22 -18.38 -16.40 18.36
C LEU A 22 -17.13 -15.88 19.06
N LYS A 23 -16.49 -14.85 18.48
CA LYS A 23 -15.28 -14.23 19.04
C LYS A 23 -15.44 -13.93 20.53
N ASN A 24 -14.47 -14.37 21.31
CA ASN A 24 -14.43 -14.18 22.75
C ASN A 24 -13.10 -13.53 23.19
N PRO A 25 -12.96 -13.11 24.46
CA PRO A 25 -11.74 -12.46 24.95
C PRO A 25 -10.44 -13.25 24.71
N THR A 26 -10.50 -14.58 24.68
CA THR A 26 -9.34 -15.43 24.39
C THR A 26 -8.83 -15.23 22.97
N ASP A 27 -9.73 -15.07 21.99
CA ASP A 27 -9.36 -14.83 20.60
C ASP A 27 -8.60 -13.50 20.44
N TYR A 28 -9.03 -12.45 21.16
CA TYR A 28 -8.32 -11.18 21.20
C TYR A 28 -6.94 -11.33 21.87
N ASN A 29 -6.86 -12.05 22.98
CA ASN A 29 -5.58 -12.33 23.66
C ASN A 29 -4.63 -13.13 22.75
N LEU A 30 -5.14 -14.10 21.98
CA LEU A 30 -4.35 -14.84 21.00
C LEU A 30 -3.83 -13.93 19.88
N ALA A 31 -4.68 -13.05 19.35
CA ALA A 31 -4.29 -12.09 18.32
C ALA A 31 -3.21 -11.13 18.85
N PHE A 32 -3.47 -10.43 19.95
CA PHE A 32 -2.52 -9.45 20.51
C PHE A 32 -1.27 -10.11 21.10
N GLY A 33 -1.40 -11.30 21.67
CA GLY A 33 -0.28 -12.09 22.19
C GLY A 33 0.64 -12.56 21.06
N THR A 34 0.08 -12.98 19.93
CA THR A 34 0.86 -13.34 18.73
C THR A 34 1.58 -12.14 18.15
N LEU A 35 0.92 -10.98 18.08
CA LEU A 35 1.57 -9.72 17.68
C LEU A 35 2.72 -9.36 18.62
N GLY A 36 2.49 -9.43 19.93
CA GLY A 36 3.52 -9.20 20.95
C GLY A 36 4.71 -10.14 20.78
N LEU A 37 4.46 -11.44 20.58
CA LEU A 37 5.51 -12.44 20.32
C LEU A 37 6.33 -12.09 19.08
N ILE A 38 5.68 -11.73 17.97
CA ILE A 38 6.38 -11.33 16.74
C ILE A 38 7.29 -10.14 16.98
N ILE A 39 6.79 -9.11 17.65
CA ILE A 39 7.55 -7.89 17.97
C ILE A 39 8.74 -8.25 18.86
N LEU A 40 8.54 -9.05 19.92
CA LEU A 40 9.60 -9.49 20.82
C LEU A 40 10.67 -10.30 20.08
N VAL A 41 10.29 -11.23 19.21
CA VAL A 41 11.23 -12.03 18.41
C VAL A 41 12.01 -11.16 17.42
N LEU A 42 11.40 -10.12 16.86
CA LEU A 42 12.09 -9.11 16.04
C LEU A 42 13.08 -8.27 16.86
N THR A 43 12.97 -8.22 18.20
CA THR A 43 13.98 -7.56 19.03
C THR A 43 15.25 -8.36 19.24
N ALA A 44 15.18 -9.68 19.04
CA ALA A 44 16.34 -10.56 19.11
C ALA A 44 17.31 -10.31 17.94
N PRO A 45 18.60 -10.70 18.06
CA PRO A 45 19.58 -10.48 17.01
C PRO A 45 19.28 -11.33 15.77
N HIS A 46 19.66 -10.84 14.59
CA HIS A 46 19.51 -11.58 13.33
C HIS A 46 20.71 -12.49 13.04
N THR A 47 21.04 -13.40 13.96
CA THR A 47 22.10 -14.41 13.76
C THR A 47 21.53 -15.72 13.23
N GLY A 48 22.38 -16.63 12.74
CA GLY A 48 21.96 -17.91 12.16
C GLY A 48 20.98 -18.71 13.05
N GLY A 49 21.26 -18.82 14.34
CA GLY A 49 20.37 -19.53 15.29
C GLY A 49 19.00 -18.87 15.44
N TRP A 50 18.96 -17.54 15.59
CA TRP A 50 17.70 -16.80 15.69
C TRP A 50 16.91 -16.78 14.39
N ARG A 51 17.59 -16.79 13.24
CA ARG A 51 16.95 -16.96 11.92
C ARG A 51 16.25 -18.31 11.81
N LEU A 52 16.92 -19.38 12.21
CA LEU A 52 16.34 -20.72 12.24
C LEU A 52 15.15 -20.81 13.20
N LEU A 53 15.24 -20.18 14.39
CA LEU A 53 14.12 -20.11 15.33
C LEU A 53 12.91 -19.36 14.73
N ARG A 54 13.15 -18.20 14.12
CA ARG A 54 12.12 -17.38 13.45
C ARG A 54 11.42 -18.17 12.36
N LEU A 55 12.19 -18.81 11.47
CA LEU A 55 11.68 -19.56 10.32
C LEU A 55 11.01 -20.87 10.73
N GLY A 56 11.67 -21.68 11.57
CA GLY A 56 11.28 -23.05 11.86
C GLY A 56 10.24 -23.19 12.97
N VAL A 57 10.13 -22.21 13.87
CA VAL A 57 9.24 -22.30 15.04
C VAL A 57 8.25 -21.15 15.08
N ILE A 58 8.75 -19.91 15.11
CA ILE A 58 7.88 -18.74 15.37
C ILE A 58 6.94 -18.48 14.20
N ALA A 59 7.42 -18.55 12.95
CA ALA A 59 6.58 -18.35 11.77
C ALA A 59 5.43 -19.37 11.70
N PRO A 60 5.66 -20.71 11.73
CA PRO A 60 4.58 -21.69 11.75
C PRO A 60 3.58 -21.48 12.90
N LEU A 61 4.06 -21.18 14.10
CA LEU A 61 3.21 -20.91 15.25
C LEU A 61 2.28 -19.71 15.02
N CYS A 62 2.84 -18.57 14.62
CA CYS A 62 2.07 -17.35 14.41
C CYS A 62 1.09 -17.49 13.23
N ILE A 63 1.51 -18.17 12.15
CA ILE A 63 0.65 -18.48 11.01
C ILE A 63 -0.50 -19.40 11.44
N GLY A 64 -0.21 -20.40 12.27
CA GLY A 64 -1.22 -21.30 12.83
C GLY A 64 -2.25 -20.55 13.67
N VAL A 65 -1.82 -19.63 14.55
CA VAL A 65 -2.74 -18.82 15.37
C VAL A 65 -3.59 -17.88 14.51
N PHE A 66 -3.01 -17.14 13.57
CA PHE A 66 -3.81 -16.29 12.67
C PHE A 66 -4.73 -17.09 11.75
N GLY A 67 -4.29 -18.27 11.29
CA GLY A 67 -5.11 -19.21 10.53
C GLY A 67 -6.29 -19.72 11.36
N TYR A 68 -6.08 -20.08 12.63
CA TYR A 68 -7.15 -20.42 13.57
C TYR A 68 -8.15 -19.27 13.73
N LEU A 69 -7.66 -18.04 13.92
CA LEU A 69 -8.53 -16.87 14.05
C LEU A 69 -9.36 -16.61 12.79
N ILE A 70 -8.83 -16.90 11.59
CA ILE A 70 -9.57 -16.80 10.33
C ILE A 70 -10.64 -17.89 10.21
N LEU A 71 -10.28 -19.13 10.54
CA LEU A 71 -11.05 -20.32 10.17
C LEU A 71 -12.03 -20.77 11.26
N CYS A 72 -11.79 -20.41 12.51
CA CYS A 72 -12.53 -20.90 13.67
C CYS A 72 -13.30 -19.82 14.43
N THR A 73 -13.12 -18.54 14.12
CA THR A 73 -13.87 -17.45 14.78
C THR A 73 -14.90 -16.84 13.86
N GLU A 74 -16.07 -16.50 14.41
CA GLU A 74 -17.08 -15.67 13.76
C GLU A 74 -17.24 -14.31 14.47
N ASP A 75 -17.32 -13.27 13.66
CA ASP A 75 -17.74 -11.93 14.07
C ASP A 75 -19.27 -11.82 13.97
N GLU A 76 -19.90 -11.04 14.83
CA GLU A 76 -21.34 -10.77 14.74
C GLU A 76 -21.69 -10.13 13.39
N HIS A 77 -20.83 -9.23 12.89
CA HIS A 77 -21.07 -8.51 11.65
C HIS A 77 -20.30 -9.12 10.47
N ASP A 78 -21.02 -9.48 9.39
CA ASP A 78 -20.42 -10.12 8.20
C ASP A 78 -19.32 -9.28 7.56
N PHE A 79 -19.52 -7.97 7.47
CA PHE A 79 -18.50 -7.11 6.89
C PHE A 79 -17.21 -7.11 7.72
N ASN A 80 -17.33 -7.18 9.06
CA ASN A 80 -16.18 -7.30 9.94
C ASN A 80 -15.53 -8.68 9.81
N GLN A 81 -16.32 -9.75 9.68
CA GLN A 81 -15.81 -11.10 9.42
C GLN A 81 -14.88 -11.12 8.21
N TRP A 82 -15.32 -10.54 7.09
CA TRP A 82 -14.52 -10.44 5.87
C TRP A 82 -13.25 -9.60 6.06
N GLY A 83 -13.39 -8.41 6.64
CA GLY A 83 -12.30 -7.46 6.82
C GLY A 83 -11.22 -7.95 7.80
N VAL A 84 -11.64 -8.51 8.94
CA VAL A 84 -10.72 -9.07 9.95
C VAL A 84 -9.98 -10.28 9.38
N ALA A 85 -10.66 -11.18 8.67
CA ALA A 85 -9.99 -12.32 8.04
C ALA A 85 -8.96 -11.88 6.98
N THR A 86 -9.28 -10.87 6.18
CA THR A 86 -8.35 -10.28 5.20
C THR A 86 -7.15 -9.61 5.89
N LEU A 87 -7.36 -8.94 7.03
CA LEU A 87 -6.29 -8.38 7.86
C LEU A 87 -5.37 -9.46 8.42
N MET A 88 -5.93 -10.52 9.01
CA MET A 88 -5.16 -11.66 9.52
C MET A 88 -4.37 -12.36 8.41
N GLY A 89 -4.97 -12.49 7.21
CA GLY A 89 -4.27 -12.98 6.02
C GLY A 89 -3.09 -12.09 5.65
N SER A 90 -3.26 -10.77 5.75
CA SER A 90 -2.17 -9.81 5.53
C SER A 90 -1.08 -9.93 6.59
N PHE A 91 -1.42 -10.23 7.85
CA PHE A 91 -0.43 -10.51 8.92
C PHE A 91 0.35 -11.80 8.66
N ILE A 92 -0.28 -12.86 8.14
CA ILE A 92 0.41 -14.07 7.68
C ILE A 92 1.44 -13.72 6.59
N MET A 93 1.06 -12.88 5.61
CA MET A 93 1.99 -12.43 4.56
C MET A 93 3.15 -11.60 5.13
N ARG A 94 2.91 -10.79 6.17
CA ARG A 94 3.98 -10.06 6.88
C ARG A 94 4.94 -10.98 7.63
N ILE A 95 4.44 -12.07 8.21
CA ILE A 95 5.30 -13.08 8.85
C ILE A 95 6.23 -13.72 7.81
N TRP A 96 5.68 -14.10 6.65
CA TRP A 96 6.49 -14.59 5.53
C TRP A 96 7.53 -13.57 5.06
N GLU A 97 7.13 -12.31 4.95
CA GLU A 97 8.05 -11.21 4.64
C GLU A 97 9.19 -11.14 5.67
N PHE A 98 8.88 -10.98 6.95
CA PHE A 98 9.88 -10.63 7.96
C PHE A 98 10.72 -11.81 8.45
N PHE A 99 10.20 -13.03 8.44
CA PHE A 99 10.88 -14.19 9.01
C PHE A 99 11.47 -15.13 7.96
N ILE A 100 10.99 -15.07 6.72
CA ILE A 100 11.36 -16.06 5.68
C ILE A 100 12.09 -15.38 4.53
N PHE A 101 11.39 -14.51 3.80
CA PHE A 101 11.86 -14.07 2.48
C PHE A 101 12.67 -12.78 2.51
N PHE A 102 12.37 -11.87 3.43
CA PHE A 102 12.90 -10.52 3.42
C PHE A 102 13.09 -9.95 4.83
N PRO A 103 14.03 -10.52 5.62
CA PRO A 103 14.25 -10.07 6.98
C PRO A 103 14.54 -8.58 7.07
N PRO A 104 13.85 -7.85 7.96
CA PRO A 104 13.88 -6.40 7.98
C PRO A 104 15.26 -5.86 8.39
N GLU A 105 16.04 -6.60 9.19
CA GLU A 105 17.40 -6.20 9.59
C GLU A 105 18.41 -6.16 8.43
N GLU A 106 18.14 -6.89 7.35
CA GLU A 106 19.04 -6.90 6.18
C GLU A 106 18.53 -5.94 5.10
N ASN A 107 17.21 -5.70 5.06
CA ASN A 107 16.58 -5.16 3.87
C ASN A 107 15.80 -3.86 4.09
N CYS A 108 15.46 -3.53 5.34
CA CYS A 108 14.56 -2.43 5.65
C CYS A 108 15.26 -1.39 6.52
N HIS A 109 15.27 -0.15 6.05
CA HIS A 109 15.82 0.98 6.79
C HIS A 109 14.87 2.17 6.69
N ARG A 110 14.96 3.09 7.65
CA ARG A 110 14.41 4.43 7.48
C ARG A 110 15.43 5.27 6.72
N LEU A 111 14.94 6.29 6.03
CA LEU A 111 15.79 7.30 5.42
C LEU A 111 15.75 8.56 6.28
N LEU A 112 16.91 8.99 6.77
CA LEU A 112 17.08 10.19 7.56
C LEU A 112 17.87 11.22 6.75
N PRO A 113 17.48 12.50 6.79
CA PRO A 113 18.33 13.55 6.26
C PRO A 113 19.69 13.55 6.96
N ARG A 114 20.79 13.66 6.18
CA ARG A 114 22.17 13.57 6.69
C ARG A 114 22.44 14.56 7.83
N SER A 115 21.82 15.74 7.81
CA SER A 115 21.98 16.74 8.87
C SER A 115 21.49 16.27 10.24
N GLN A 116 20.56 15.30 10.29
CA GLN A 116 20.01 14.77 11.54
C GLN A 116 20.90 13.71 12.17
N VAL A 117 21.69 13.00 11.37
CA VAL A 117 22.57 11.92 11.84
C VAL A 117 23.96 12.45 12.17
N HIS A 118 24.44 13.41 11.36
CA HIS A 118 25.65 14.15 11.62
C HIS A 118 25.29 15.63 11.66
N PRO A 119 24.87 16.17 12.83
CA PRO A 119 24.74 17.60 12.98
C PRO A 119 26.11 18.21 12.64
N THR A 120 26.18 18.92 11.52
CA THR A 120 27.37 19.72 11.21
C THR A 120 27.61 20.63 12.39
N PRO A 121 28.81 20.63 13.00
CA PRO A 121 29.12 21.59 14.03
C PRO A 121 28.87 22.97 13.42
N SER A 122 27.97 23.72 14.04
CA SER A 122 27.79 25.14 13.80
C SER A 122 29.19 25.75 13.77
N SER A 123 29.69 26.11 12.60
CA SER A 123 30.97 26.78 12.47
C SER A 123 30.89 28.04 13.33
N ASN A 124 31.70 28.06 14.40
CA ASN A 124 32.04 29.18 15.27
C ASN A 124 31.55 30.54 14.73
N GLY A 125 30.69 31.26 15.43
CA GLY A 125 31.10 31.82 16.70
C GLY A 125 32.21 32.86 16.53
N HIS A 126 32.13 33.71 15.50
CA HIS A 126 32.84 34.98 15.48
C HIS A 126 31.84 36.12 15.62
N LEU A 127 31.97 36.81 16.75
CA LEU A 127 31.48 38.15 17.00
C LEU A 127 31.85 39.04 15.81
N ASP A 128 30.86 39.54 15.08
CA ASP A 128 30.92 40.89 14.54
C ASP A 128 29.50 41.43 14.35
N ALA A 129 29.12 42.27 15.29
CA ALA A 129 27.98 43.15 15.17
C ALA A 129 28.32 44.22 14.13
N LYS A 130 27.83 44.08 12.90
CA LYS A 130 27.63 45.22 11.99
C LYS A 130 26.28 45.14 11.29
N LYS A 131 25.46 46.13 11.62
CA LYS A 131 24.27 46.57 10.88
C LYS A 131 24.58 46.66 9.38
N SER A 132 23.75 46.02 8.57
CA SER A 132 23.37 46.56 7.26
C SER A 132 22.00 46.04 6.88
N ASP A 133 21.03 46.95 6.90
CA ASP A 133 19.78 46.87 6.18
C ASP A 133 20.04 46.63 4.68
N SER A 134 19.36 45.65 4.09
CA SER A 134 18.62 45.81 2.82
C SER A 134 18.17 44.45 2.30
N SER A 135 16.85 44.32 2.17
CA SER A 135 16.10 43.46 1.24
C SER A 135 16.90 42.63 0.22
N THR A 136 16.96 41.32 0.44
CA THR A 136 16.80 40.35 -0.65
C THR A 136 16.35 39.02 -0.06
N HIS A 137 15.04 38.75 -0.16
CA HIS A 137 14.49 37.41 -0.03
C HIS A 137 15.02 36.56 -1.19
N GLN A 138 16.24 36.04 -1.08
CA GLN A 138 16.62 34.88 -1.86
C GLN A 138 15.93 33.67 -1.22
N PRO A 139 15.13 32.89 -1.98
CA PRO A 139 14.66 31.61 -1.50
C PRO A 139 15.91 30.76 -1.25
N LYS A 140 16.07 30.31 0.00
CA LYS A 140 17.07 29.32 0.39
C LYS A 140 17.00 28.20 -0.65
N LYS A 141 18.03 28.10 -1.49
CA LYS A 141 18.21 26.99 -2.42
C LYS A 141 18.11 25.75 -1.54
N THR A 142 17.04 24.98 -1.69
CA THR A 142 16.89 23.69 -1.04
C THR A 142 17.97 22.81 -1.62
N ASP A 143 19.16 22.83 -1.03
CA ASP A 143 20.14 21.77 -1.23
C ASP A 143 19.40 20.47 -0.92
N ASP A 144 19.28 19.61 -1.93
CA ASP A 144 18.64 18.32 -1.81
C ASP A 144 19.34 17.53 -0.70
N GLU A 145 18.74 17.55 0.48
CA GLU A 145 19.32 17.01 1.69
C GLU A 145 19.53 15.51 1.52
N VAL A 146 20.79 15.08 1.44
CA VAL A 146 21.15 13.69 1.18
C VAL A 146 20.55 12.80 2.27
N LEU A 147 19.65 11.89 1.88
CA LEU A 147 19.05 10.93 2.80
C LEU A 147 19.98 9.73 3.00
N ILE A 148 20.24 9.36 4.25
CA ILE A 148 21.04 8.18 4.62
C ILE A 148 20.19 7.16 5.40
N PRO A 149 20.50 5.86 5.31
CA PRO A 149 19.83 4.83 6.11
C PRO A 149 20.02 5.05 7.62
N GLU A 150 18.92 5.00 8.39
CA GLU A 150 18.98 4.93 9.85
C GLU A 150 19.62 3.60 10.28
N PRO A 151 20.61 3.62 11.19
CA PRO A 151 21.19 2.38 11.71
C PRO A 151 20.14 1.57 12.46
N ILE A 152 20.22 0.25 12.32
CA ILE A 152 19.33 -0.65 13.05
C ILE A 152 19.74 -0.65 14.53
N PRO A 153 18.81 -0.45 15.47
CA PRO A 153 19.15 -0.47 16.89
C PRO A 153 19.72 -1.83 17.33
N PRO A 154 20.60 -1.87 18.35
CA PRO A 154 21.15 -3.11 18.87
C PRO A 154 20.06 -4.02 19.45
N PRO A 155 20.24 -5.35 19.39
CA PRO A 155 19.27 -6.33 19.85
C PRO A 155 18.97 -6.19 21.35
N PHE A 156 17.78 -6.67 21.77
CA PHE A 156 17.31 -6.65 23.16
C PHE A 156 17.33 -5.27 23.83
N THR A 157 17.23 -4.21 23.04
CA THR A 157 17.09 -2.84 23.56
C THR A 157 15.67 -2.33 23.38
N LEU A 158 15.28 -1.37 24.22
CA LEU A 158 14.01 -0.67 24.08
C LEU A 158 13.91 0.05 22.72
N ALA A 159 15.03 0.59 22.21
CA ALA A 159 15.10 1.19 20.88
C ALA A 159 14.78 0.17 19.79
N LYS A 160 15.29 -1.06 19.89
CA LYS A 160 14.97 -2.15 18.96
C LYS A 160 13.52 -2.61 19.11
N PHE A 161 12.97 -2.64 20.33
CA PHE A 161 11.54 -2.91 20.55
C PHE A 161 10.66 -1.88 19.85
N TYR A 162 10.93 -0.58 20.00
CA TYR A 162 10.20 0.47 19.28
C TYR A 162 10.39 0.41 17.77
N TRP A 163 11.58 0.04 17.30
CA TRP A 163 11.85 -0.21 15.88
C TRP A 163 11.00 -1.37 15.35
N SER A 164 10.97 -2.52 16.04
CA SER A 164 10.16 -3.68 15.66
C SER A 164 8.67 -3.39 15.70
N PHE A 165 8.22 -2.63 16.70
CA PHE A 165 6.84 -2.17 16.81
C PHE A 165 6.45 -1.26 15.64
N SER A 166 7.35 -0.32 15.28
CA SER A 166 7.18 0.55 14.12
C SER A 166 7.17 -0.25 12.82
N LEU A 167 7.98 -1.30 12.68
CA LEU A 167 7.97 -2.15 11.49
C LEU A 167 6.60 -2.81 11.26
N TRP A 168 5.94 -3.21 12.35
CA TRP A 168 4.65 -3.90 12.27
C TRP A 168 3.48 -2.94 12.01
N PHE A 169 3.41 -1.84 12.77
CA PHE A 169 2.26 -0.93 12.75
C PHE A 169 2.48 0.34 11.93
N SER A 170 3.74 0.79 11.75
CA SER A 170 4.02 1.86 10.79
C SER A 170 4.14 1.29 9.39
N TYR A 171 3.07 1.46 8.64
CA TYR A 171 3.03 1.17 7.21
C TYR A 171 3.88 2.13 6.37
N ARG A 172 4.54 3.12 7.00
CA ARG A 172 5.31 4.22 6.36
C ARG A 172 6.75 4.33 6.87
N GLY A 173 7.14 3.51 7.84
CA GLY A 173 8.43 3.62 8.53
C GLY A 173 9.55 2.81 7.90
N ILE A 174 10.10 1.89 8.70
CA ILE A 174 11.20 1.02 8.33
C ILE A 174 10.79 0.18 7.10
N GLY A 175 11.58 0.21 6.03
CA GLY A 175 11.23 -0.44 4.76
C GLY A 175 10.68 0.51 3.69
N TRP A 176 10.79 1.83 3.91
CA TRP A 176 10.39 2.84 2.94
C TRP A 176 11.05 2.64 1.57
N ASN A 177 12.28 2.14 1.57
CA ASN A 177 13.06 1.79 0.38
C ASN A 177 12.36 0.80 -0.55
N THR A 178 11.33 0.06 -0.09
CA THR A 178 10.55 -0.88 -0.90
C THR A 178 9.10 -0.43 -1.12
N THR A 179 8.78 0.84 -0.87
CA THR A 179 7.45 1.41 -1.05
C THR A 179 7.45 2.63 -1.96
N CYS A 180 6.29 2.96 -2.54
CA CYS A 180 6.15 4.11 -3.42
C CYS A 180 6.33 5.41 -2.63
N PRO A 181 7.12 6.39 -3.12
CA PRO A 181 7.22 7.70 -2.52
C PRO A 181 5.85 8.33 -2.26
N LEU A 182 5.75 9.07 -1.16
CA LEU A 182 4.54 9.78 -0.81
C LEU A 182 4.24 10.86 -1.81
N SER A 183 2.94 10.99 -2.08
CA SER A 183 2.39 12.17 -2.71
C SER A 183 2.95 13.41 -2.01
N PRO A 184 3.25 14.51 -2.74
CA PRO A 184 3.64 15.75 -2.10
C PRO A 184 2.65 16.21 -1.03
N SER A 185 1.34 16.00 -1.24
CA SER A 185 0.27 16.31 -0.28
C SER A 185 0.38 15.51 1.03
N SER A 186 0.95 14.31 0.99
CA SER A 186 1.17 13.47 2.18
C SER A 186 2.46 13.80 2.92
N ARG A 187 3.28 14.73 2.41
CA ARG A 187 4.55 15.19 3.01
C ARG A 187 4.46 16.62 3.57
N GLN A 188 3.24 17.14 3.67
CA GLN A 188 2.96 18.47 4.19
C GLN A 188 2.32 18.36 5.57
N HIS A 189 2.25 19.49 6.28
CA HIS A 189 1.53 19.58 7.55
C HIS A 189 0.09 19.03 7.39
N PRO A 190 -0.42 18.18 8.32
CA PRO A 190 0.12 17.85 9.64
C PRO A 190 0.90 16.52 9.72
N TYR A 191 1.56 16.11 8.65
CA TYR A 191 2.27 14.83 8.56
C TYR A 191 3.80 14.96 8.61
N ILE A 192 4.30 16.13 9.04
CA ILE A 192 5.73 16.41 9.19
C ILE A 192 6.14 16.31 10.66
N ARG A 193 7.44 16.13 10.94
CA ARG A 193 7.95 15.94 12.32
C ARG A 193 7.58 17.06 13.28
N GLN A 194 7.47 18.29 12.77
CA GLN A 194 7.15 19.48 13.55
C GLN A 194 5.64 19.72 13.68
N SER A 195 4.80 18.77 13.26
CA SER A 195 3.35 18.98 13.28
C SER A 195 2.79 18.94 14.69
N SER A 196 1.86 19.84 14.99
CA SER A 196 1.13 19.81 16.26
C SER A 196 0.24 18.57 16.35
N ARG A 197 0.33 17.85 17.46
CA ARG A 197 -0.55 16.72 17.81
C ARG A 197 -2.03 17.13 17.82
N LYS A 198 -2.33 18.30 18.40
CA LYS A 198 -3.70 18.86 18.44
C LYS A 198 -4.23 19.13 17.04
N HIS A 199 -3.43 19.77 16.19
CA HIS A 199 -3.85 20.04 14.82
C HIS A 199 -4.00 18.75 14.01
N PHE A 200 -3.09 17.77 14.17
CA PHE A 200 -3.21 16.45 13.57
C PHE A 200 -4.54 15.79 13.96
N ALA A 201 -4.85 15.71 15.26
CA ALA A 201 -6.09 15.13 15.76
C ALA A 201 -7.33 15.84 15.17
N PHE A 202 -7.32 17.18 15.13
CA PHE A 202 -8.41 17.94 14.53
C PHE A 202 -8.62 17.62 13.04
N VAL A 203 -7.54 17.59 12.25
CA VAL A 203 -7.61 17.25 10.82
C VAL A 203 -8.11 15.83 10.62
N GLN A 204 -7.66 14.87 11.43
CA GLN A 204 -8.10 13.48 11.34
C GLN A 204 -9.58 13.33 11.75
N MET A 205 -10.01 13.98 12.83
CA MET A 205 -11.41 13.95 13.24
C MET A 205 -12.33 14.56 12.19
N ARG A 206 -11.94 15.69 11.57
CA ARG A 206 -12.70 16.26 10.44
C ARG A 206 -12.82 15.27 9.28
N LYS A 207 -11.72 14.61 8.91
CA LYS A 207 -11.73 13.58 7.85
C LYS A 207 -12.63 12.40 8.21
N TRP A 208 -12.58 11.95 9.47
CA TRP A 208 -13.42 10.87 9.96
C TRP A 208 -14.90 11.22 9.89
N ILE A 209 -15.31 12.39 10.41
CA ILE A 209 -16.72 12.84 10.38
C ILE A 209 -17.24 12.89 8.94
N ILE A 210 -16.50 13.51 8.02
CA ILE A 210 -16.90 13.58 6.60
C ILE A 210 -17.03 12.17 6.01
N SER A 211 -16.04 11.31 6.25
CA SER A 211 -16.05 9.94 5.72
C SER A 211 -17.19 9.11 6.30
N TYR A 212 -17.52 9.30 7.58
CA TYR A 212 -18.65 8.66 8.25
C TYR A 212 -19.98 9.09 7.63
N LEU A 213 -20.20 10.40 7.42
CA LEU A 213 -21.43 10.89 6.80
C LEU A 213 -21.61 10.36 5.36
N VAL A 214 -20.52 10.22 4.61
CA VAL A 214 -20.55 9.62 3.27
C VAL A 214 -20.84 8.13 3.34
N ASP A 215 -20.18 7.37 4.23
CA ASP A 215 -20.50 5.95 4.45
C ASP A 215 -21.95 5.76 4.89
N ASP A 216 -22.45 6.60 5.80
CA ASP A 216 -23.81 6.54 6.31
C ASP A 216 -24.86 6.74 5.21
N PHE A 217 -24.62 7.69 4.30
CA PHE A 217 -25.46 7.90 3.12
C PHE A 217 -25.52 6.66 2.23
N PHE A 218 -24.35 6.12 1.85
CA PHE A 218 -24.28 4.95 0.98
C PHE A 218 -24.72 3.66 1.67
N ARG A 219 -24.56 3.56 2.99
CA ARG A 219 -25.11 2.49 3.82
C ARG A 219 -26.62 2.53 3.81
N SER A 220 -27.23 3.70 3.92
CA SER A 220 -28.69 3.88 3.82
C SER A 220 -29.20 3.43 2.46
N ILE A 221 -28.54 3.84 1.37
CA ILE A 221 -28.85 3.38 0.01
C ILE A 221 -28.75 1.86 -0.09
N ARG A 222 -27.63 1.28 0.37
CA ARG A 222 -27.39 -0.16 0.32
C ARG A 222 -28.50 -0.97 0.99
N ASN A 223 -28.97 -0.47 2.14
CA ASN A 223 -29.87 -1.19 3.03
C ASN A 223 -31.35 -0.90 2.78
N ILE A 224 -31.70 0.21 2.13
CA ILE A 224 -33.09 0.55 1.81
C ILE A 224 -33.37 0.33 0.33
N TYR A 225 -32.64 1.02 -0.54
CA TYR A 225 -32.89 1.03 -1.97
C TYR A 225 -32.37 -0.25 -2.64
N SER A 226 -31.14 -0.66 -2.30
CA SER A 226 -30.46 -1.79 -2.94
C SER A 226 -30.52 -3.09 -2.12
N ALA A 227 -31.44 -3.18 -1.16
CA ALA A 227 -31.48 -4.27 -0.17
C ALA A 227 -31.53 -5.66 -0.84
N GLN A 228 -32.31 -5.81 -1.91
CA GLN A 228 -32.46 -7.09 -2.61
C GLN A 228 -31.18 -7.54 -3.33
N PHE A 229 -30.37 -6.61 -3.83
CA PHE A 229 -29.06 -6.92 -4.42
C PHE A 229 -28.05 -7.36 -3.35
N PHE A 230 -28.08 -6.73 -2.18
CA PHE A 230 -27.14 -6.99 -1.08
C PHE A 230 -27.61 -8.03 -0.06
N SER A 231 -28.73 -8.72 -0.31
CA SER A 231 -29.29 -9.72 0.61
C SER A 231 -28.37 -10.93 0.80
N GLY A 232 -27.59 -11.29 -0.23
CA GLY A 232 -26.74 -12.48 -0.22
C GLY A 232 -27.52 -13.81 -0.12
N LEU A 233 -28.83 -13.78 -0.39
CA LEU A 233 -29.73 -14.93 -0.32
C LEU A 233 -30.06 -15.48 -1.71
N PRO A 234 -30.50 -16.76 -1.81
CA PRO A 234 -31.07 -17.28 -3.05
C PRO A 234 -32.21 -16.35 -3.52
N GLY A 235 -32.15 -15.91 -4.78
CA GLY A 235 -33.10 -14.94 -5.35
C GLY A 235 -32.65 -13.47 -5.29
N ALA A 236 -31.46 -13.18 -4.77
CA ALA A 236 -30.85 -11.85 -4.92
C ALA A 236 -30.73 -11.45 -6.40
N ILE A 237 -30.95 -10.16 -6.70
CA ILE A 237 -30.84 -9.65 -8.07
C ILE A 237 -29.37 -9.79 -8.53
N PRO A 238 -29.08 -10.44 -9.68
CA PRO A 238 -27.73 -10.49 -10.22
C PRO A 238 -27.23 -9.10 -10.64
N TYR A 239 -25.92 -8.85 -10.55
CA TYR A 239 -25.34 -7.56 -10.94
C TYR A 239 -25.59 -7.24 -12.44
N THR A 240 -25.67 -8.28 -13.26
CA THR A 240 -25.99 -8.18 -14.69
C THR A 240 -27.41 -7.71 -14.97
N HIS A 241 -28.35 -7.85 -14.03
CA HIS A 241 -29.73 -7.41 -14.20
C HIS A 241 -29.95 -5.96 -13.77
N LEU A 242 -28.99 -5.36 -13.05
CA LEU A 242 -29.02 -3.95 -12.69
C LEU A 242 -28.81 -3.06 -13.92
N SER A 243 -29.51 -1.93 -13.96
CA SER A 243 -29.26 -0.83 -14.89
C SER A 243 -27.85 -0.25 -14.68
N GLN A 244 -27.32 0.46 -15.68
CA GLN A 244 -25.99 1.07 -15.57
C GLN A 244 -25.88 2.07 -14.41
N PHE A 245 -26.97 2.78 -14.10
CA PHE A 245 -27.04 3.67 -12.96
C PHE A 245 -26.95 2.91 -11.63
N GLU A 246 -27.76 1.87 -11.45
CA GLU A 246 -27.75 1.04 -10.23
C GLU A 246 -26.40 0.34 -10.03
N ARG A 247 -25.77 -0.13 -11.12
CA ARG A 247 -24.40 -0.67 -11.09
C ARG A 247 -23.39 0.34 -10.56
N GLY A 248 -23.45 1.59 -11.06
CA GLY A 248 -22.60 2.68 -10.59
C GLY A 248 -22.85 3.00 -9.12
N LEU A 249 -24.12 3.06 -8.71
CA LEU A 249 -24.53 3.37 -7.34
C LEU A 249 -24.07 2.28 -6.35
N ASN A 250 -24.36 1.01 -6.65
CA ASN A 250 -24.00 -0.13 -5.82
C ASN A 250 -22.48 -0.33 -5.73
N SER A 251 -21.77 -0.12 -6.85
CA SER A 251 -20.29 -0.15 -6.83
C SER A 251 -19.71 0.94 -5.95
N THR A 252 -20.26 2.16 -6.03
CA THR A 252 -19.84 3.27 -5.18
C THR A 252 -20.11 2.97 -3.71
N ALA A 253 -21.26 2.39 -3.38
CA ALA A 253 -21.59 2.00 -2.01
C ALA A 253 -20.59 1.00 -1.41
N VAL A 254 -20.15 0.01 -2.20
CA VAL A 254 -19.11 -0.95 -1.77
C VAL A 254 -17.76 -0.26 -1.58
N VAL A 255 -17.34 0.56 -2.55
CA VAL A 255 -16.05 1.27 -2.50
C VAL A 255 -15.98 2.22 -1.31
N VAL A 256 -17.05 2.99 -1.06
CA VAL A 256 -17.16 3.90 0.09
C VAL A 256 -17.06 3.13 1.39
N ARG A 257 -17.75 1.98 1.50
CA ARG A 257 -17.70 1.16 2.72
C ARG A 257 -16.30 0.62 3.00
N ILE A 258 -15.60 0.14 1.98
CA ILE A 258 -14.23 -0.34 2.10
C ILE A 258 -13.30 0.81 2.49
N TYR A 259 -13.42 1.95 1.81
CA TYR A 259 -12.67 3.16 2.11
C TYR A 259 -12.87 3.60 3.57
N PHE A 260 -14.13 3.75 4.00
CA PHE A 260 -14.45 4.18 5.35
C PHE A 260 -13.92 3.19 6.39
N SER A 261 -14.06 1.88 6.17
CA SER A 261 -13.58 0.88 7.13
C SER A 261 -12.06 0.94 7.32
N LEU A 262 -11.31 1.14 6.23
CA LEU A 262 -9.86 1.31 6.28
C LEU A 262 -9.45 2.63 6.94
N VAL A 263 -10.12 3.74 6.59
CA VAL A 263 -9.88 5.07 7.18
C VAL A 263 -10.24 5.10 8.65
N ASN A 264 -11.36 4.50 9.05
CA ASN A 264 -11.83 4.44 10.43
C ASN A 264 -10.77 3.79 11.33
N SER A 265 -10.31 2.60 10.96
CA SER A 265 -9.27 1.89 11.73
C SER A 265 -7.94 2.64 11.73
N HIS A 266 -7.52 3.21 10.60
CA HIS A 266 -6.29 4.02 10.51
C HIS A 266 -6.35 5.25 11.41
N ILE A 267 -7.44 6.01 11.34
CA ILE A 267 -7.62 7.24 12.09
C ILE A 267 -7.74 6.94 13.58
N ALA A 268 -8.59 5.97 13.97
CA ALA A 268 -8.76 5.59 15.36
C ALA A 268 -7.42 5.21 16.00
N MET A 269 -6.67 4.30 15.36
CA MET A 269 -5.37 3.87 15.85
C MET A 269 -4.37 5.04 15.90
N SER A 270 -4.32 5.86 14.84
CA SER A 270 -3.41 7.00 14.79
C SER A 270 -3.64 8.01 15.91
N ILE A 271 -4.91 8.33 16.21
CA ILE A 271 -5.26 9.29 17.26
C ILE A 271 -4.90 8.71 18.62
N ILE A 272 -5.23 7.44 18.88
CA ILE A 272 -4.89 6.76 20.14
C ILE A 272 -3.38 6.79 20.37
N CYS A 273 -2.58 6.36 19.39
CA CYS A 273 -1.13 6.35 19.50
C CYS A 273 -0.56 7.78 19.65
N VAL A 274 -1.01 8.75 18.87
CA VAL A 274 -0.50 10.14 18.96
C VAL A 274 -0.88 10.81 20.29
N ILE A 275 -2.05 10.50 20.87
CA ILE A 275 -2.44 11.01 22.19
C ILE A 275 -1.60 10.37 23.29
N ILE A 276 -1.47 9.03 23.30
CA ILE A 276 -0.60 8.31 24.25
C ILE A 276 0.83 8.86 24.19
N GLY A 277 1.34 9.05 22.97
CA GLY A 277 2.64 9.68 22.74
C GLY A 277 2.77 11.06 23.35
N GLY A 278 1.71 11.87 23.27
CA GLY A 278 1.69 13.21 23.84
C GLY A 278 1.68 13.19 25.37
N ILE A 279 0.91 12.27 25.97
CA ILE A 279 0.83 12.10 27.43
C ILE A 279 2.16 11.61 28.00
N LEU A 280 2.82 10.67 27.32
CA LEU A 280 4.06 10.04 27.77
C LEU A 280 5.33 10.78 27.31
N GLY A 281 5.21 11.84 26.51
CA GLY A 281 6.34 12.57 25.93
C GLY A 281 7.13 11.75 24.88
N TRP A 282 6.51 10.74 24.27
CA TRP A 282 7.15 9.90 23.26
C TRP A 282 7.05 10.52 21.87
N GLU A 283 8.21 10.78 21.27
CA GLU A 283 8.36 11.37 19.93
C GLU A 283 8.77 10.35 18.86
N THR A 284 8.68 9.05 19.17
CA THR A 284 8.98 8.01 18.16
C THR A 284 7.89 8.00 17.09
N GLU A 285 8.24 7.45 15.92
CA GLU A 285 7.39 7.43 14.73
C GLU A 285 5.93 7.09 15.02
N MET A 286 5.70 5.96 15.68
CA MET A 286 4.36 5.45 15.92
C MET A 286 3.56 6.34 16.87
N PHE A 287 4.24 7.10 17.73
CA PHE A 287 3.61 7.95 18.72
C PHE A 287 3.55 9.40 18.27
N ALA A 288 3.97 9.74 17.04
CA ALA A 288 4.01 11.11 16.55
C ALA A 288 3.18 11.29 15.26
N PRO A 289 2.64 12.51 14.98
CA PRO A 289 1.80 12.77 13.80
C PRO A 289 2.41 12.34 12.46
N TRP A 290 3.73 12.46 12.33
CA TRP A 290 4.46 12.16 11.09
C TRP A 290 4.53 10.66 10.77
N GLY A 291 4.36 9.77 11.74
CA GLY A 291 4.27 8.33 11.50
C GLY A 291 2.89 7.86 11.02
N TRP A 292 1.88 8.74 11.02
CA TRP A 292 0.51 8.43 10.61
C TRP A 292 0.00 9.24 9.42
N PRO A 293 0.69 9.23 8.29
CA PRO A 293 0.27 9.99 7.14
C PRO A 293 -0.91 9.30 6.40
N PRO A 294 -1.57 9.98 5.44
CA PRO A 294 -2.87 9.53 4.91
C PRO A 294 -2.83 8.15 4.24
N LEU A 295 -3.74 7.23 4.57
CA LEU A 295 -3.74 5.90 3.95
C LEU A 295 -3.96 5.93 2.42
N PHE A 296 -4.72 6.91 1.95
CA PHE A 296 -5.05 7.15 0.54
C PHE A 296 -4.35 8.41 0.03
N GLY A 297 -3.93 8.38 -1.23
CA GLY A 297 -3.41 9.55 -1.93
C GLY A 297 -4.51 10.53 -2.34
N ASP A 298 -4.10 11.72 -2.77
CA ASP A 298 -5.02 12.77 -3.21
C ASP A 298 -5.57 12.48 -4.62
N LEU A 299 -6.88 12.63 -4.81
CA LEU A 299 -7.51 12.56 -6.14
C LEU A 299 -6.98 13.66 -7.07
N GLY A 300 -6.54 14.79 -6.51
CA GLY A 300 -5.82 15.82 -7.26
C GLY A 300 -4.50 15.32 -7.86
N GLU A 301 -3.82 14.36 -7.22
CA GLU A 301 -2.63 13.72 -7.81
C GLU A 301 -3.03 12.76 -8.93
N LEU A 302 -4.11 11.99 -8.75
CA LEU A 302 -4.63 11.13 -9.81
C LEU A 302 -5.06 11.95 -11.04
N TRP A 303 -5.68 13.12 -10.85
CA TRP A 303 -6.00 14.03 -11.94
C TRP A 303 -4.76 14.60 -12.63
N LYS A 304 -3.73 14.97 -11.86
CA LYS A 304 -2.46 15.48 -12.42
C LYS A 304 -1.72 14.42 -13.22
N TYR A 305 -1.81 13.16 -12.79
CA TYR A 305 -1.09 12.00 -13.34
C TYR A 305 -2.02 10.80 -13.56
N PRO A 306 -2.98 10.90 -14.50
CA PRO A 306 -4.03 9.90 -14.58
C PRO A 306 -3.57 8.56 -15.15
N GLY A 307 -4.24 7.52 -14.70
CA GLY A 307 -3.99 6.14 -15.07
C GLY A 307 -4.16 5.18 -13.91
N LEU A 308 -4.42 3.93 -14.24
CA LEU A 308 -4.52 2.81 -13.30
C LEU A 308 -3.21 2.61 -12.54
N SER A 309 -2.07 2.87 -13.20
CA SER A 309 -0.77 2.74 -12.55
C SER A 309 -0.64 3.69 -11.37
N THR A 310 -1.01 4.96 -11.53
CA THR A 310 -1.01 5.95 -10.44
C THR A 310 -2.04 5.60 -9.37
N LEU A 311 -3.23 5.15 -9.77
CA LEU A 311 -4.24 4.73 -8.82
C LEU A 311 -3.70 3.62 -7.89
N TRP A 312 -3.20 2.52 -8.45
CA TRP A 312 -2.74 1.38 -7.66
C TRP A 312 -1.42 1.66 -6.92
N SER A 313 -0.51 2.45 -7.50
CA SER A 313 0.82 2.70 -6.93
C SER A 313 0.89 3.91 -6.00
N ARG A 314 -0.03 4.89 -6.10
CA ARG A 314 0.01 6.13 -5.30
C ARG A 314 -1.29 6.43 -4.57
N THR A 315 -2.44 6.25 -5.21
CA THR A 315 -3.71 6.77 -4.67
C THR A 315 -4.46 5.77 -3.78
N TRP A 316 -4.55 4.49 -4.16
CA TRP A 316 -5.39 3.49 -3.48
C TRP A 316 -4.62 2.71 -2.41
N GLN A 317 -5.09 2.79 -1.15
CA GLN A 317 -4.58 2.20 0.10
C GLN A 317 -3.13 1.68 0.15
N GLY A 318 -2.33 2.24 1.07
CA GLY A 318 -0.92 1.87 1.24
C GLY A 318 -0.62 0.55 1.98
N TYR A 319 -1.58 -0.03 2.70
CA TYR A 319 -1.31 -1.11 3.67
C TYR A 319 -0.66 -2.37 3.08
N ASN A 320 -1.16 -2.83 1.94
CA ASN A 320 -0.74 -4.10 1.35
C ASN A 320 0.46 -3.98 0.41
N ARG A 321 0.84 -2.76 0.03
CA ARG A 321 1.80 -2.55 -1.07
C ARG A 321 3.16 -3.16 -0.80
N ARG A 322 3.66 -3.03 0.44
CA ARG A 322 5.02 -3.46 0.77
C ARG A 322 5.17 -4.97 0.63
N TRP A 323 4.34 -5.75 1.31
CA TRP A 323 4.45 -7.21 1.25
C TRP A 323 4.13 -7.73 -0.16
N LEU A 324 3.18 -7.10 -0.87
CA LEU A 324 2.87 -7.44 -2.26
C LEU A 324 4.07 -7.22 -3.19
N TYR A 325 4.78 -6.09 -3.03
CA TYR A 325 5.98 -5.80 -3.79
C TYR A 325 7.13 -6.75 -3.41
N VAL A 326 7.38 -6.95 -2.11
CA VAL A 326 8.46 -7.81 -1.63
C VAL A 326 8.25 -9.27 -2.03
N LEU A 327 7.07 -9.84 -1.80
CA LEU A 327 6.80 -11.24 -2.11
C LEU A 327 6.54 -11.46 -3.60
N GLY A 328 5.66 -10.66 -4.21
CA GLY A 328 5.24 -10.85 -5.59
C GLY A 328 6.27 -10.36 -6.60
N TRP A 329 6.72 -9.12 -6.44
CA TRP A 329 7.57 -8.47 -7.42
C TRP A 329 9.04 -8.88 -7.29
N ILE A 330 9.62 -8.74 -6.09
CA ILE A 330 11.02 -9.09 -5.82
C ILE A 330 11.15 -10.61 -5.66
N GLY A 331 10.44 -11.20 -4.69
CA GLY A 331 10.58 -12.61 -4.32
C GLY A 331 10.30 -13.55 -5.49
N ILE A 332 9.07 -13.55 -5.99
CA ILE A 332 8.69 -14.45 -7.10
C ILE A 332 9.23 -13.91 -8.43
N GLY A 333 8.97 -12.64 -8.74
CA GLY A 333 9.31 -12.06 -10.04
C GLY A 333 10.82 -12.01 -10.33
N GLU A 334 11.61 -11.45 -9.42
CA GLU A 334 13.05 -11.23 -9.66
C GLU A 334 13.88 -12.42 -9.21
N ASN A 335 13.67 -12.93 -7.99
CA ASN A 335 14.54 -13.94 -7.42
C ASN A 335 14.22 -15.36 -7.90
N ILE A 336 12.93 -15.74 -7.97
CA ILE A 336 12.54 -17.10 -8.40
C ILE A 336 12.50 -17.21 -9.94
N LEU A 337 11.88 -16.25 -10.62
CA LEU A 337 11.70 -16.28 -12.08
C LEU A 337 12.85 -15.63 -12.86
N GLY A 338 13.80 -14.97 -12.18
CA GLY A 338 14.96 -14.34 -12.83
C GLY A 338 14.60 -13.17 -13.77
N LEU A 339 13.45 -12.52 -13.57
CA LEU A 339 13.02 -11.40 -14.41
C LEU A 339 13.86 -10.14 -14.10
N THR A 340 14.04 -9.26 -15.09
CA THR A 340 14.88 -8.06 -14.94
C THR A 340 14.44 -7.24 -13.74
N HIS A 341 15.37 -6.80 -12.89
CA HIS A 341 15.05 -5.88 -11.80
C HIS A 341 14.41 -4.59 -12.33
N THR A 342 13.20 -4.31 -11.86
CA THR A 342 12.38 -3.16 -12.30
C THR A 342 11.62 -2.60 -11.11
N GLY A 343 11.33 -1.30 -11.06
CA GLY A 343 10.51 -0.74 -9.99
C GLY A 343 11.10 0.48 -9.28
N ILE A 344 10.39 0.88 -8.23
CA ILE A 344 10.47 2.20 -7.59
C ILE A 344 11.67 2.33 -6.65
N SER A 345 12.27 1.21 -6.27
CA SER A 345 13.58 1.18 -5.66
C SER A 345 14.66 1.21 -6.75
N SER A 346 14.95 2.40 -7.28
CA SER A 346 16.38 2.74 -7.28
C SER A 346 16.82 2.52 -5.85
N HIS A 347 17.51 1.42 -5.59
CA HIS A 347 18.33 1.35 -4.40
C HIS A 347 19.09 2.67 -4.38
N PRO A 348 19.00 3.52 -3.33
CA PRO A 348 20.20 4.24 -2.98
C PRO A 348 21.22 3.13 -2.79
N THR A 349 22.05 2.89 -3.80
CA THR A 349 23.29 2.14 -3.63
C THR A 349 23.88 2.76 -2.38
N ILE A 350 23.90 2.00 -1.30
CA ILE A 350 24.83 2.24 -0.20
C ILE A 350 26.14 2.51 -0.93
N PRO A 351 26.71 3.73 -0.86
CA PRO A 351 28.03 3.94 -1.40
C PRO A 351 28.90 2.85 -0.78
N PRO A 352 29.61 2.03 -1.55
CA PRO A 352 30.50 1.04 -0.96
C PRO A 352 31.34 1.78 0.08
N VAL A 353 31.35 1.27 1.31
CA VAL A 353 32.21 1.79 2.37
C VAL A 353 33.59 1.90 1.74
N PRO A 354 34.18 3.10 1.62
CA PRO A 354 35.47 3.23 0.96
C PRO A 354 36.44 2.32 1.68
N LYS A 355 37.12 1.44 0.91
CA LYS A 355 38.14 0.48 1.38
C LYS A 355 39.36 1.15 2.04
N SER A 356 39.30 2.42 2.39
CA SER A 356 40.36 3.18 3.02
C SER A 356 40.49 2.98 4.53
N GLN A 357 39.79 1.99 5.13
CA GLN A 357 39.97 1.62 6.55
C GLN A 357 40.35 0.15 6.80
N THR A 358 40.71 -0.61 5.76
CA THR A 358 41.38 -1.90 5.93
C THR A 358 42.70 -1.90 5.15
N LEU A 359 43.66 -1.16 5.68
CA LEU A 359 45.08 -1.36 5.39
C LEU A 359 45.65 -2.25 6.50
N SER A 360 45.82 -3.54 6.22
CA SER A 360 47.06 -4.27 6.51
C SER A 360 46.99 -5.73 6.05
N ASN A 361 47.90 -6.05 5.12
CA ASN A 361 48.56 -7.34 4.87
C ASN A 361 47.79 -8.48 4.18
N GLY A 362 48.32 -8.89 3.02
CA GLY A 362 48.30 -10.30 2.62
C GLY A 362 47.98 -10.58 1.15
N ASN A 363 49.00 -10.97 0.40
CA ASN A 363 49.03 -11.36 -1.02
C ASN A 363 47.96 -12.39 -1.47
N GLY A 364 47.53 -12.25 -2.74
CA GLY A 364 47.52 -13.37 -3.69
C GLY A 364 46.20 -14.13 -3.95
N ALA A 365 45.67 -13.90 -5.15
CA ALA A 365 44.98 -14.86 -6.04
C ALA A 365 43.48 -15.23 -5.85
N SER A 366 42.72 -14.83 -6.89
CA SER A 366 41.57 -15.50 -7.54
C SER A 366 40.28 -15.79 -6.76
N SER A 367 39.25 -14.95 -6.98
CA SER A 367 37.80 -15.31 -7.06
C SER A 367 36.93 -14.04 -7.29
N PRO A 368 35.69 -14.16 -7.80
CA PRO A 368 35.35 -13.93 -9.21
C PRO A 368 34.62 -12.60 -9.47
N SER A 369 34.48 -12.31 -10.76
CA SER A 369 33.65 -11.29 -11.41
C SER A 369 32.45 -10.76 -10.61
N ASN A 370 32.44 -9.44 -10.42
CA ASN A 370 31.29 -8.59 -10.08
C ASN A 370 29.91 -9.19 -10.43
N PRO A 371 29.04 -9.47 -9.45
CA PRO A 371 27.62 -9.62 -9.70
C PRO A 371 26.94 -8.24 -9.67
N SER A 372 26.16 -7.97 -10.72
CA SER A 372 24.91 -7.20 -10.71
C SER A 372 24.67 -6.24 -9.53
N GLY A 373 24.74 -4.93 -9.77
CA GLY A 373 24.40 -3.98 -8.71
C GLY A 373 24.44 -2.50 -9.09
N GLN A 374 24.11 -2.14 -10.33
CA GLN A 374 23.84 -0.74 -10.67
C GLN A 374 22.42 -0.63 -11.21
N ILE A 375 21.50 -0.14 -10.37
CA ILE A 375 20.08 0.04 -10.69
C ILE A 375 19.68 1.49 -10.41
N THR A 376 19.30 2.20 -11.48
CA THR A 376 18.75 3.56 -11.49
C THR A 376 17.20 3.50 -11.50
N PRO A 377 16.48 4.55 -11.06
CA PRO A 377 15.05 4.46 -10.76
C PRO A 377 14.24 4.30 -12.03
N SER A 378 13.43 3.26 -12.09
CA SER A 378 12.29 3.28 -13.01
C SER A 378 11.09 2.58 -12.38
N HIS A 379 10.20 3.38 -11.80
CA HIS A 379 8.78 3.11 -11.98
C HIS A 379 8.54 2.95 -13.49
N PRO A 380 7.67 2.03 -13.97
CA PRO A 380 7.29 1.93 -15.38
C PRO A 380 6.70 3.23 -15.98
N LEU A 381 6.52 4.28 -15.18
CA LEU A 381 6.02 5.60 -15.57
C LEU A 381 6.59 6.66 -14.60
N PRO A 382 7.55 7.51 -15.00
CA PRO A 382 7.80 8.74 -14.27
C PRO A 382 6.60 9.66 -14.52
N THR A 383 5.77 9.84 -13.50
CA THR A 383 4.71 10.85 -13.52
C THR A 383 5.18 12.17 -12.92
N SER A 384 6.22 12.18 -12.09
CA SER A 384 6.74 13.43 -11.49
C SER A 384 7.64 14.22 -12.47
N PRO A 385 7.66 15.57 -12.41
CA PRO A 385 8.71 16.36 -13.03
C PRO A 385 10.06 15.93 -12.44
N LEU A 386 11.04 15.73 -13.31
CA LEU A 386 12.43 15.40 -12.94
C LEU A 386 13.04 16.56 -12.11
N PRO A 387 13.90 16.27 -11.12
CA PRO A 387 14.74 17.31 -10.52
C PRO A 387 15.67 17.93 -11.57
N PRO A 388 16.12 19.19 -11.40
CA PRO A 388 17.03 19.85 -12.32
C PRO A 388 18.30 19.03 -12.53
N ILE A 389 18.76 18.95 -13.76
CA ILE A 389 20.06 18.37 -14.09
C ILE A 389 21.12 19.36 -13.62
N ASP A 390 21.85 19.03 -12.55
CA ASP A 390 23.05 19.77 -12.19
C ASP A 390 24.11 19.60 -13.30
N PRO A 391 24.84 20.67 -13.66
CA PRO A 391 25.82 20.66 -14.75
C PRO A 391 27.17 20.07 -14.29
N HIS A 392 27.17 19.08 -13.39
CA HIS A 392 28.41 18.44 -12.97
C HIS A 392 28.82 17.34 -13.97
N PRO A 393 30.03 17.42 -14.57
CA PRO A 393 30.46 16.53 -15.66
C PRO A 393 30.70 15.07 -15.26
N ASN A 394 30.53 14.72 -13.98
CA ASN A 394 30.79 13.36 -13.44
C ASN A 394 29.53 12.65 -12.89
N SER A 395 28.33 13.19 -13.09
CA SER A 395 27.11 12.46 -12.74
C SER A 395 26.75 11.44 -13.84
N PRO A 396 26.43 10.18 -13.49
CA PRO A 396 26.04 9.19 -14.49
C PRO A 396 24.77 9.65 -15.19
N ARG A 397 24.88 9.97 -16.48
CA ARG A 397 23.76 10.28 -17.38
C ARG A 397 22.61 9.32 -17.10
N SER A 398 21.43 9.83 -16.74
CA SER A 398 20.23 8.98 -16.64
C SER A 398 19.88 8.46 -18.03
N ILE A 399 20.35 7.26 -18.36
CA ILE A 399 20.05 6.59 -19.63
C ILE A 399 18.55 6.29 -19.61
N ARG A 400 17.75 7.07 -20.34
CA ARG A 400 16.37 6.73 -20.67
C ARG A 400 16.40 5.46 -21.53
N ARG A 401 16.36 4.28 -20.90
CA ARG A 401 16.11 3.03 -21.65
C ARG A 401 14.71 3.13 -22.24
N LYS A 402 14.60 3.09 -23.56
CA LYS A 402 13.33 2.83 -24.25
C LYS A 402 12.76 1.54 -23.67
N MET A 403 11.48 1.56 -23.29
CA MET A 403 10.80 0.37 -22.77
C MET A 403 10.75 -0.68 -23.89
N SER A 404 11.63 -1.68 -23.80
CA SER A 404 11.61 -2.82 -24.73
C SER A 404 10.35 -3.65 -24.51
N THR A 405 9.81 -4.26 -25.57
CA THR A 405 8.71 -5.24 -25.50
C THR A 405 9.02 -6.34 -24.48
N ARG A 406 10.28 -6.80 -24.40
CA ARG A 406 10.72 -7.77 -23.39
C ARG A 406 10.49 -7.27 -21.97
N LEU A 407 10.86 -6.01 -21.70
CA LEU A 407 10.70 -5.40 -20.38
C LEU A 407 9.21 -5.21 -20.03
N MET A 408 8.38 -4.88 -21.01
CA MET A 408 6.94 -4.76 -20.84
C MET A 408 6.30 -6.10 -20.48
N VAL A 409 6.66 -7.18 -21.18
CA VAL A 409 6.18 -8.53 -20.87
C VAL A 409 6.62 -8.96 -19.46
N GLN A 410 7.87 -8.71 -19.09
CA GLN A 410 8.36 -9.03 -17.75
C GLN A 410 7.59 -8.25 -16.66
N ASN A 411 7.36 -6.95 -16.86
CA ASN A 411 6.56 -6.15 -15.93
C ASN A 411 5.09 -6.59 -15.86
N LEU A 412 4.52 -7.07 -16.97
CA LEU A 412 3.18 -7.66 -16.99
C LEU A 412 3.13 -8.94 -16.14
N ILE A 413 4.12 -9.84 -16.28
CA ILE A 413 4.21 -11.07 -15.48
C ILE A 413 4.31 -10.73 -13.99
N LYS A 414 5.20 -9.82 -13.61
CA LYS A 414 5.34 -9.39 -12.21
C LYS A 414 4.06 -8.73 -11.66
N SER A 415 3.41 -7.90 -12.47
CA SER A 415 2.13 -7.30 -12.11
C SER A 415 1.07 -8.38 -11.91
N PHE A 416 1.00 -9.38 -12.80
CA PHE A 416 0.08 -10.49 -12.68
C PHE A 416 0.26 -11.25 -11.37
N ILE A 417 1.50 -11.61 -11.01
CA ILE A 417 1.81 -12.26 -9.74
C ILE A 417 1.36 -11.40 -8.56
N THR A 418 1.69 -10.11 -8.57
CA THR A 418 1.37 -9.17 -7.49
C THR A 418 -0.15 -9.04 -7.30
N PHE A 419 -0.90 -8.86 -8.39
CA PHE A 419 -2.35 -8.76 -8.34
C PHE A 419 -3.02 -10.09 -7.97
N LEU A 420 -2.48 -11.23 -8.43
CA LEU A 420 -2.95 -12.55 -8.02
C LEU A 420 -2.82 -12.74 -6.50
N LEU A 421 -1.65 -12.43 -5.93
CA LEU A 421 -1.45 -12.49 -4.48
C LEU A 421 -2.41 -11.57 -3.72
N SER A 422 -2.67 -10.37 -4.26
CA SER A 422 -3.68 -9.48 -3.70
C SER A 422 -5.07 -10.11 -3.74
N GLY A 423 -5.47 -10.72 -4.86
CA GLY A 423 -6.75 -11.42 -4.99
C GLY A 423 -6.91 -12.56 -3.99
N LEU A 424 -5.92 -13.44 -3.91
CA LEU A 424 -5.91 -14.55 -2.95
C LEU A 424 -6.01 -14.05 -1.50
N SER A 425 -5.33 -12.96 -1.16
CA SER A 425 -5.42 -12.36 0.17
C SER A 425 -6.81 -11.83 0.50
N HIS A 426 -7.58 -11.32 -0.47
CA HIS A 426 -8.96 -10.89 -0.24
C HIS A 426 -9.93 -12.07 -0.19
N ASP A 427 -9.62 -13.16 -0.90
CA ASP A 427 -10.42 -14.39 -0.87
C ASP A 427 -10.25 -15.22 0.41
N ILE A 428 -9.25 -14.91 1.25
CA ILE A 428 -9.23 -15.35 2.65
C ILE A 428 -10.47 -14.83 3.38
N GLY A 429 -10.86 -13.57 3.14
CA GLY A 429 -12.10 -13.02 3.66
C GLY A 429 -13.34 -13.69 3.07
N SER A 430 -13.30 -14.03 1.77
CA SER A 430 -14.36 -14.79 1.10
C SER A 430 -14.57 -16.16 1.77
N LEU A 431 -13.50 -16.89 2.04
CA LEU A 431 -13.54 -18.17 2.76
C LEU A 431 -14.19 -18.02 4.15
N ALA A 432 -13.74 -17.03 4.94
CA ALA A 432 -14.29 -16.77 6.27
C ALA A 432 -15.80 -16.45 6.25
N LEU A 433 -16.26 -15.72 5.23
CA LEU A 433 -17.69 -15.46 5.03
C LEU A 433 -18.47 -16.71 4.62
N ILE A 434 -17.91 -17.55 3.74
CA ILE A 434 -18.57 -18.80 3.33
C ILE A 434 -18.72 -19.74 4.52
N LEU A 435 -17.69 -19.87 5.35
CA LEU A 435 -17.74 -20.68 6.57
C LEU A 435 -18.85 -20.22 7.52
N LYS A 436 -19.05 -18.89 7.64
CA LYS A 436 -20.12 -18.31 8.46
C LYS A 436 -21.50 -18.49 7.82
N ASN A 437 -21.66 -18.10 6.56
CA ASN A 437 -22.98 -17.94 5.93
C ASN A 437 -23.49 -19.19 5.18
N HIS A 438 -22.62 -20.14 4.83
CA HIS A 438 -22.93 -21.29 3.99
C HIS A 438 -22.47 -22.63 4.60
N ARG A 439 -22.42 -22.72 5.93
CA ARG A 439 -21.88 -23.88 6.69
C ARG A 439 -22.46 -25.25 6.31
N HIS A 440 -23.70 -25.28 5.82
CA HIS A 440 -24.41 -26.52 5.46
C HIS A 440 -24.35 -26.86 3.97
N GLN A 441 -23.65 -26.06 3.16
CA GLN A 441 -23.51 -26.29 1.73
C GLN A 441 -22.14 -26.89 1.43
N GLU A 442 -22.05 -27.68 0.37
CA GLU A 442 -20.76 -28.13 -0.13
C GLU A 442 -19.98 -26.93 -0.67
N ILE A 443 -18.78 -26.70 -0.13
CA ILE A 443 -17.95 -25.55 -0.48
C ILE A 443 -16.92 -25.98 -1.53
N TYR A 444 -16.89 -25.30 -2.67
CA TYR A 444 -15.87 -25.52 -3.70
C TYR A 444 -14.82 -24.41 -3.71
N LEU A 445 -13.62 -24.71 -4.21
CA LEU A 445 -12.57 -23.71 -4.40
C LEU A 445 -13.04 -22.52 -5.26
N SER A 446 -13.88 -22.76 -6.25
CA SER A 446 -14.48 -21.71 -7.08
C SER A 446 -15.38 -20.75 -6.31
N ASP A 447 -16.00 -21.20 -5.21
CA ASP A 447 -16.80 -20.34 -4.35
C ASP A 447 -15.94 -19.41 -3.51
N VAL A 448 -14.74 -19.87 -3.14
CA VAL A 448 -13.75 -19.08 -2.40
C VAL A 448 -13.13 -18.01 -3.30
N LEU A 449 -12.75 -18.35 -4.53
CA LEU A 449 -12.03 -17.46 -5.46
C LEU A 449 -12.94 -16.45 -6.18
N ARG A 450 -13.86 -15.81 -5.45
CA ARG A 450 -14.85 -14.88 -6.02
C ARG A 450 -14.30 -13.49 -6.31
N LEU A 451 -13.35 -12.99 -5.50
CA LEU A 451 -12.80 -11.64 -5.66
C LEU A 451 -11.54 -11.62 -6.51
N THR A 452 -10.77 -12.71 -6.55
CA THR A 452 -9.56 -12.86 -7.35
C THR A 452 -9.70 -12.41 -8.83
N PRO A 453 -10.80 -12.69 -9.55
CA PRO A 453 -10.99 -12.21 -10.92
C PRO A 453 -10.88 -10.69 -11.08
N PHE A 454 -11.32 -9.90 -10.10
CA PHE A 454 -11.15 -8.44 -10.11
C PHE A 454 -9.68 -8.03 -10.21
N PHE A 455 -8.80 -8.74 -9.51
CA PHE A 455 -7.38 -8.41 -9.46
C PHE A 455 -6.62 -8.93 -10.67
N ILE A 456 -6.89 -10.17 -11.09
CA ILE A 456 -6.21 -10.82 -12.23
C ILE A 456 -6.37 -10.03 -13.53
N VAL A 457 -7.46 -9.29 -13.71
CA VAL A 457 -7.68 -8.49 -14.93
C VAL A 457 -6.91 -7.16 -14.95
N GLN A 458 -6.50 -6.61 -13.79
CA GLN A 458 -5.84 -5.30 -13.72
C GLN A 458 -4.50 -5.20 -14.48
N PRO A 459 -3.59 -6.21 -14.43
CA PRO A 459 -2.34 -6.20 -15.17
C PRO A 459 -2.51 -5.97 -16.68
N PHE A 460 -3.57 -6.51 -17.29
CA PHE A 460 -3.80 -6.34 -18.73
C PHE A 460 -4.09 -4.89 -19.09
N ALA A 461 -4.90 -4.19 -18.29
CA ALA A 461 -5.14 -2.77 -18.52
C ALA A 461 -3.94 -1.89 -18.19
N LEU A 462 -3.11 -2.27 -17.21
CA LEU A 462 -1.83 -1.60 -16.98
C LEU A 462 -0.90 -1.74 -18.19
N ALA A 463 -0.82 -2.92 -18.81
CA ALA A 463 -0.04 -3.14 -20.01
C ALA A 463 -0.60 -2.39 -21.22
N PHE A 464 -1.93 -2.38 -21.41
CA PHE A 464 -2.60 -1.63 -22.45
C PHE A 464 -2.37 -0.12 -22.30
N GLU A 465 -2.54 0.41 -21.09
CA GLU A 465 -2.24 1.81 -20.76
C GLU A 465 -0.78 2.16 -21.04
N ALA A 466 0.17 1.30 -20.66
CA ALA A 466 1.58 1.49 -20.92
C ALA A 466 1.90 1.49 -22.43
N LEU A 467 1.26 0.59 -23.20
CA LEU A 467 1.37 0.56 -24.66
C LEU A 467 0.89 1.86 -25.30
N ILE A 468 -0.34 2.30 -24.98
CA ILE A 468 -0.90 3.54 -25.52
C ILE A 468 -0.01 4.73 -25.15
N LYS A 469 0.37 4.87 -23.87
CA LYS A 469 1.23 5.97 -23.42
C LYS A 469 2.58 5.97 -24.15
N THR A 470 3.16 4.79 -24.41
CA THR A 470 4.45 4.67 -25.11
C THR A 470 4.32 5.05 -26.59
N HIS A 471 3.29 4.57 -27.28
CA HIS A 471 3.03 4.93 -28.68
C HIS A 471 2.73 6.42 -28.81
N TRP A 472 1.86 6.96 -27.95
CA TRP A 472 1.52 8.38 -27.92
C TRP A 472 2.74 9.27 -27.69
N ARG A 473 3.58 8.95 -26.70
CA ARG A 473 4.83 9.71 -26.43
C ARG A 473 5.81 9.64 -27.60
N THR A 474 5.93 8.49 -28.24
CA THR A 474 6.81 8.30 -29.41
C THR A 474 6.29 9.09 -30.60
N TRP A 475 4.98 9.05 -30.85
CA TRP A 475 4.33 9.83 -31.88
C TRP A 475 4.52 11.34 -31.65
N LYS A 476 4.25 11.83 -30.42
CA LYS A 476 4.49 13.23 -30.03
C LYS A 476 5.94 13.65 -30.29
N ALA A 477 6.90 12.83 -29.86
CA ALA A 477 8.33 13.13 -30.05
C ALA A 477 8.74 13.20 -31.53
N ASN A 478 8.12 12.39 -32.39
CA ASN A 478 8.45 12.32 -33.82
C ASN A 478 7.74 13.40 -34.65
N HIS A 479 6.46 13.66 -34.41
CA HIS A 479 5.64 14.55 -35.24
C HIS A 479 5.56 15.97 -34.69
N HIS A 480 5.67 16.15 -33.38
CA HIS A 480 5.62 17.44 -32.71
C HIS A 480 6.80 17.61 -31.74
N PRO A 481 8.05 17.64 -32.25
CA PRO A 481 9.24 17.76 -31.40
C PRO A 481 9.24 19.05 -30.57
N THR A 482 8.55 20.10 -31.03
CA THR A 482 8.34 21.37 -30.31
C THR A 482 7.47 21.23 -29.05
N TRP A 483 6.68 20.15 -28.92
CA TRP A 483 5.92 19.86 -27.70
C TRP A 483 6.73 19.04 -26.68
N SER A 484 7.91 18.55 -27.05
CA SER A 484 8.74 17.78 -26.12
C SER A 484 9.47 18.72 -25.17
N LYS A 485 9.11 18.66 -23.88
CA LYS A 485 9.71 19.44 -22.77
C LYS A 485 11.25 19.38 -22.62
N HIS A 486 11.98 18.60 -23.43
CA HIS A 486 13.36 18.21 -23.14
C HIS A 486 14.33 18.21 -24.33
N ARG A 487 14.15 19.07 -25.34
CA ARG A 487 15.24 19.33 -26.30
C ARG A 487 15.97 20.64 -25.98
N GLU A 488 16.45 20.77 -24.74
CA GLU A 488 17.50 21.74 -24.40
C GLU A 488 18.82 21.21 -24.96
N GLY A 489 19.18 21.70 -26.15
CA GLY A 489 20.42 21.36 -26.80
C GLY A 489 20.57 22.17 -28.07
N ARG A 490 21.01 23.43 -27.90
CA ARG A 490 21.23 24.52 -28.88
C ARG A 490 20.10 25.54 -28.98
N GLY A 491 20.09 26.49 -28.04
CA GLY A 491 19.67 27.88 -28.27
C GLY A 491 18.19 28.19 -28.59
N GLY A 492 17.26 27.25 -28.44
CA GLY A 492 15.83 27.46 -28.71
C GLY A 492 14.98 27.54 -27.45
N GLU A 493 13.97 28.41 -27.47
CA GLU A 493 12.96 28.59 -26.43
C GLU A 493 12.36 27.25 -25.96
N ARG A 494 12.06 27.16 -24.66
CA ARG A 494 11.38 26.00 -24.07
C ARG A 494 10.01 25.81 -24.73
N GLY A 495 9.90 24.80 -25.58
CA GLY A 495 8.62 24.32 -26.07
C GLY A 495 7.77 23.82 -24.90
N ASN A 496 6.77 24.60 -24.50
CA ASN A 496 5.76 24.17 -23.55
C ASN A 496 4.70 23.36 -24.29
N GLU A 497 4.36 22.17 -23.77
CA GLU A 497 3.19 21.41 -24.24
C GLU A 497 1.95 22.33 -24.19
N PRO A 498 1.15 22.42 -25.28
CA PRO A 498 -0.06 23.23 -25.26
C PRO A 498 -0.98 22.85 -24.11
N GLY A 499 -1.54 23.83 -23.40
CA GLY A 499 -2.38 23.57 -22.22
C GLY A 499 -3.61 22.71 -22.52
N TRP A 500 -4.23 22.90 -23.70
CA TRP A 500 -5.35 22.08 -24.15
C TRP A 500 -4.95 20.61 -24.34
N LEU A 501 -3.73 20.35 -24.81
CA LEU A 501 -3.24 18.98 -25.00
C LEU A 501 -3.04 18.28 -23.66
N VAL A 502 -2.42 18.96 -22.70
CA VAL A 502 -2.25 18.45 -21.32
C VAL A 502 -3.61 18.16 -20.68
N LEU A 503 -4.58 19.05 -20.87
CA LEU A 503 -5.94 18.86 -20.37
C LEU A 503 -6.61 17.63 -21.00
N THR A 504 -6.54 17.49 -22.33
CA THR A 504 -7.13 16.36 -23.05
C THR A 504 -6.48 15.03 -22.64
N GLU A 505 -5.14 14.98 -22.56
CA GLU A 505 -4.42 13.78 -22.10
C GLU A 505 -4.84 13.39 -20.67
N ARG A 506 -5.02 14.39 -19.80
CA ARG A 506 -5.48 14.14 -18.44
C ARG A 506 -6.91 13.62 -18.40
N LEU A 507 -7.81 14.26 -19.13
CA LEU A 507 -9.21 13.89 -19.19
C LEU A 507 -9.37 12.45 -19.73
N VAL A 508 -8.70 12.12 -20.83
CA VAL A 508 -8.73 10.77 -21.43
C VAL A 508 -8.19 9.74 -20.45
N GLY A 509 -7.05 9.99 -19.82
CA GLY A 509 -6.49 9.06 -18.82
C GLY A 509 -7.39 8.89 -17.59
N PHE A 510 -8.05 9.97 -17.16
CA PHE A 510 -8.95 9.95 -16.01
C PHE A 510 -10.22 9.15 -16.33
N ILE A 511 -10.84 9.40 -17.49
CA ILE A 511 -11.98 8.62 -17.99
C ILE A 511 -11.59 7.15 -18.09
N TRP A 512 -10.46 6.82 -18.75
CA TRP A 512 -9.96 5.45 -18.86
C TRP A 512 -9.86 4.75 -17.50
N THR A 513 -9.28 5.43 -16.50
CA THR A 513 -9.11 4.88 -15.15
C THR A 513 -10.46 4.48 -14.56
N TRP A 514 -11.44 5.38 -14.55
CA TRP A 514 -12.74 5.10 -13.95
C TRP A 514 -13.61 4.15 -14.77
N THR A 515 -13.55 4.21 -16.10
CA THR A 515 -14.25 3.27 -16.98
C THR A 515 -13.72 1.85 -16.76
N TRP A 516 -12.41 1.65 -16.69
CA TRP A 516 -11.82 0.34 -16.45
C TRP A 516 -12.16 -0.21 -15.06
N LEU A 517 -12.01 0.62 -14.01
CA LEU A 517 -12.39 0.23 -12.66
C LEU A 517 -13.87 -0.09 -12.56
N GLY A 518 -14.75 0.72 -13.15
CA GLY A 518 -16.20 0.48 -13.16
C GLY A 518 -16.57 -0.81 -13.89
N TYR A 519 -15.91 -1.11 -15.01
CA TYR A 519 -16.11 -2.37 -15.73
C TYR A 519 -15.68 -3.59 -14.90
N THR A 520 -14.52 -3.51 -14.26
CA THR A 520 -13.97 -4.62 -13.48
C THR A 520 -14.59 -4.75 -12.09
N ALA A 521 -15.13 -3.67 -11.52
CA ALA A 521 -15.75 -3.62 -10.19
C ALA A 521 -16.85 -4.67 -10.01
N ARG A 522 -17.55 -5.06 -11.09
CA ARG A 522 -18.58 -6.12 -11.05
C ARG A 522 -18.10 -7.38 -10.33
N PHE A 523 -16.86 -7.83 -10.59
CA PHE A 523 -16.33 -9.07 -10.01
C PHE A 523 -16.23 -8.96 -8.49
N PHE A 524 -15.82 -7.79 -8.00
CA PHE A 524 -15.66 -7.53 -6.58
C PHE A 524 -17.01 -7.27 -5.90
N VAL A 525 -17.86 -6.44 -6.50
CA VAL A 525 -19.15 -6.00 -5.95
C VAL A 525 -20.15 -7.15 -5.91
N GLU A 526 -20.27 -7.90 -7.01
CA GLU A 526 -21.13 -9.07 -7.07
C GLU A 526 -20.62 -10.19 -6.15
N GLY A 527 -19.30 -10.44 -6.16
CA GLY A 527 -18.69 -11.44 -5.27
C GLY A 527 -18.97 -11.14 -3.80
N THR A 528 -18.68 -9.92 -3.33
CA THR A 528 -18.93 -9.53 -1.93
C THR A 528 -20.41 -9.54 -1.56
N ALA A 529 -21.31 -9.14 -2.46
CA ALA A 529 -22.76 -9.20 -2.23
C ALA A 529 -23.25 -10.65 -2.10
N GLN A 530 -22.85 -11.53 -3.01
CA GLN A 530 -23.23 -12.95 -3.00
C GLN A 530 -22.65 -13.71 -1.80
N LEU A 531 -21.49 -13.32 -1.29
CA LEU A 531 -20.92 -13.86 -0.06
C LEU A 531 -21.68 -13.42 1.20
N GLY A 532 -22.63 -12.50 1.06
CA GLY A 532 -23.42 -11.96 2.17
C GLY A 532 -22.66 -10.92 3.01
N ALA A 533 -21.58 -10.33 2.50
CA ALA A 533 -20.76 -9.36 3.27
C ALA A 533 -21.57 -8.16 3.80
N PHE A 534 -22.74 -7.89 3.20
CA PHE A 534 -23.61 -6.76 3.53
C PHE A 534 -25.01 -7.20 3.99
N ARG A 535 -25.20 -8.50 4.26
CA ARG A 535 -26.50 -9.05 4.63
C ARG A 535 -27.00 -8.47 5.95
N ARG A 536 -28.32 -8.31 6.07
CA ARG A 536 -28.98 -7.72 7.25
C ARG A 536 -30.00 -8.63 7.95
N ASP A 537 -30.53 -9.62 7.24
CA ASP A 537 -31.57 -10.48 7.77
C ASP A 537 -31.06 -11.35 8.93
N GLY A 538 -32.00 -11.86 9.74
CA GLY A 538 -31.70 -12.81 10.84
C GLY A 538 -31.47 -12.17 12.21
N GLY A 539 -32.11 -11.03 12.51
CA GLY A 539 -32.08 -10.43 13.86
C GLY A 539 -30.80 -9.65 14.20
N ARG A 540 -30.05 -9.20 13.19
CA ARG A 540 -28.81 -8.42 13.37
C ARG A 540 -29.09 -7.01 13.89
N GLU A 541 -28.15 -6.47 14.66
CA GLU A 541 -28.28 -5.14 15.25
C GLU A 541 -28.53 -4.03 14.21
N LEU A 542 -29.41 -3.11 14.56
CA LEU A 542 -29.67 -1.90 13.79
C LEU A 542 -28.71 -0.80 14.22
N PHE A 543 -28.13 -0.09 13.27
CA PHE A 543 -27.23 1.01 13.55
C PHE A 543 -27.95 2.33 13.35
N TRP A 544 -27.72 3.28 14.24
CA TRP A 544 -28.18 4.64 14.01
C TRP A 544 -27.64 5.19 12.69
N THR A 545 -28.48 5.90 11.94
CA THR A 545 -28.15 6.54 10.67
C THR A 545 -28.78 7.91 10.55
N PHE A 546 -27.97 8.88 10.14
CA PHE A 546 -28.41 10.24 9.91
C PHE A 546 -29.20 10.33 8.60
N TRP A 547 -28.61 9.87 7.50
CA TRP A 547 -29.23 9.99 6.18
C TRP A 547 -30.44 9.07 6.01
N GLY A 548 -30.42 7.89 6.63
CA GLY A 548 -31.58 7.01 6.71
C GLY A 548 -32.79 7.70 7.34
N GLY A 549 -32.56 8.41 8.45
CA GLY A 549 -33.58 9.18 9.15
C GLY A 549 -34.07 10.37 8.34
N VAL A 550 -33.16 11.19 7.81
CA VAL A 550 -33.48 12.43 7.10
C VAL A 550 -34.19 12.18 5.77
N ILE A 551 -33.76 11.19 4.99
CA ILE A 551 -34.28 10.97 3.63
C ILE A 551 -35.44 9.96 3.63
N TRP A 552 -35.38 8.91 4.47
CA TRP A 552 -36.33 7.80 4.45
C TRP A 552 -37.12 7.61 5.76
N GLY A 553 -36.94 8.47 6.77
CA GLY A 553 -37.59 8.33 8.08
C GLY A 553 -37.10 7.13 8.89
N LYS A 554 -36.00 6.48 8.49
CA LYS A 554 -35.44 5.28 9.12
C LYS A 554 -34.18 5.62 9.90
N TRP A 555 -34.34 5.99 11.17
CA TRP A 555 -33.22 6.36 12.06
C TRP A 555 -32.32 5.19 12.46
N TYR A 556 -32.80 3.96 12.30
CA TYR A 556 -32.09 2.74 12.62
C TYR A 556 -32.01 1.87 11.37
N ILE A 557 -30.82 1.97 10.77
CA ILE A 557 -30.19 1.23 9.69
C ILE A 557 -29.97 -0.20 10.06
#